data_AF-A0A817I5D8-F1
#
_entry.id   AF-A0A817I5D8-F1
#
_cell.length_a   1.000
_cell.length_b   1.000
_cell.length_c   1.000
_cell.angle_alpha   90.00
_cell.angle_beta   90.00
_cell.angle_gamma   90.00
#
_symmetry.space_group_name_H-M   'P 1'
#
loop_
_entity.id
_entity.type
_entity.pdbx_description
1 polymer ?
#
loop_
_entity_poly.entity_id
_entity_poly.type
_entity_poly.pdbx_seq_one_letter_code
_entity_poly.pdbx_strand_id
1 'polypeptide(L)'
;MQTTGIEKIYNPKQPKTVNPFLAYTPNGTVSSTKLFYANYGRLGDLRKLTSIVGNESLQGSIIIMRYGSIYRGNKVMHAQYFGAAGAILYNDPRDYAPFETSPDQVYDKTWYMPPSGAQRGSTKIPRGDPLTPIYPSTDYMYRMKEENLKFLPKIPAQPISYSEAQLIFQYMQGDEVTADWRGTLSNVTYRYGGELAYSTSIEIKSYNRLERKDTYNVIGIMKGEIEPDRYVVFGNHRDAWSLGAVDSVSGTVTLLEITQVIGQMYKDGFRPRRSLMFCSWGAEEYGIIGSTEYVEEYVKVLGARVVSYLNIDAPVQGNYTIHVKASPMLFDIIVEASKMVLSAYDPPNQTIYDKWMKSHWNNITNEPKIRYGLGSGSDYYAFNQLVGSSNFDAAYQFNPADHGNIDTYPLYHTSYETFSMVKNFIDPDFTAHRTIAQFIGVLGLILCETNILPFNVMRYAIAFKQLLNKIEQNNIDFAILRNAINDFEKAANDFVTRSKPLNIENPYEIRAYNDQLLQLERAFLNPLGQGLDYPDYKHVIFVPAKTNQYSASGFPTISDAIVGGNQTEINQEIAIIVYFIRGALSTLKEFDKFMA
;
A
#
# COMPACT_ATOMS: atom_id res chain seq x y z
N MET A 1 -0.35 -27.25 -18.96
CA MET A 1 0.00 -28.28 -17.95
C MET A 1 -1.22 -28.49 -17.07
N GLN A 2 -1.88 -29.65 -17.14
CA GLN A 2 -2.94 -30.00 -16.18
C GLN A 2 -2.29 -30.59 -14.94
N THR A 3 -2.29 -29.85 -13.84
CA THR A 3 -1.89 -30.36 -12.52
C THR A 3 -3.10 -31.04 -11.89
N THR A 4 -3.20 -32.36 -12.03
CA THR A 4 -4.23 -33.23 -11.43
C THR A 4 -3.93 -33.59 -9.96
N GLY A 5 -3.12 -32.81 -9.26
CA GLY A 5 -2.82 -33.04 -7.85
C GLY A 5 -3.91 -32.44 -6.97
N ILE A 6 -4.77 -33.27 -6.40
CA ILE A 6 -5.54 -32.88 -5.21
C ILE A 6 -4.52 -32.48 -4.15
N GLU A 7 -4.54 -31.20 -3.77
CA GLU A 7 -3.67 -30.67 -2.74
C GLU A 7 -3.98 -31.40 -1.42
N LYS A 8 -2.95 -31.91 -0.74
CA LYS A 8 -3.13 -32.43 0.62
C LYS A 8 -3.44 -31.25 1.53
N ILE A 9 -4.55 -31.32 2.26
CA ILE A 9 -4.90 -30.37 3.33
C ILE A 9 -3.63 -30.13 4.18
N TYR A 10 -3.27 -28.85 4.31
CA TYR A 10 -2.06 -28.40 5.01
C TYR A 10 -1.97 -29.05 6.40
N ASN A 11 -0.84 -29.72 6.67
CA ASN A 11 -0.50 -30.23 8.00
C ASN A 11 0.45 -29.24 8.67
N PRO A 12 0.07 -28.59 9.79
CA PRO A 12 0.91 -27.65 10.52
C PRO A 12 2.26 -28.21 10.99
N LYS A 13 2.44 -29.54 10.95
CA LYS A 13 3.69 -30.23 11.29
C LYS A 13 4.67 -30.38 10.11
N GLN A 14 4.38 -29.81 8.94
CA GLN A 14 5.34 -29.83 7.82
C GLN A 14 6.49 -28.83 8.03
N PRO A 15 7.75 -29.17 7.70
CA PRO A 15 8.94 -28.45 8.19
C PRO A 15 9.30 -27.16 7.43
N LYS A 16 8.34 -26.46 6.80
CA LYS A 16 8.65 -25.37 5.83
C LYS A 16 7.94 -24.04 6.08
N THR A 17 7.30 -23.82 7.22
CA THR A 17 6.72 -22.51 7.56
C THR A 17 7.57 -21.82 8.62
N VAL A 18 7.99 -20.58 8.33
CA VAL A 18 8.73 -19.75 9.30
C VAL A 18 7.77 -19.42 10.43
N ASN A 19 8.20 -19.52 11.70
CA ASN A 19 7.36 -19.13 12.84
C ASN A 19 6.87 -17.67 12.70
N PRO A 20 5.71 -17.30 13.26
CA PRO A 20 5.29 -15.91 13.30
C PRO A 20 6.36 -15.03 13.95
N PHE A 21 6.82 -14.00 13.23
CA PHE A 21 7.80 -13.05 13.72
C PHE A 21 7.58 -11.69 13.04
N LEU A 22 8.13 -10.65 13.66
CA LEU A 22 8.20 -9.32 13.07
C LEU A 22 9.62 -9.11 12.52
N ALA A 23 9.76 -9.01 11.20
CA ALA A 23 11.07 -8.81 10.59
C ALA A 23 11.64 -7.44 10.97
N TYR A 24 12.95 -7.38 11.10
CA TYR A 24 13.77 -6.22 11.52
C TYR A 24 13.65 -5.79 12.98
N THR A 25 12.93 -6.53 13.83
CA THR A 25 13.05 -6.33 15.28
C THR A 25 14.33 -7.03 15.78
N PRO A 26 15.01 -6.48 16.80
CA PRO A 26 16.31 -6.99 17.24
C PRO A 26 16.17 -8.33 17.98
N ASN A 27 17.29 -9.05 18.03
CA ASN A 27 17.51 -10.10 19.03
C ASN A 27 17.53 -9.46 20.42
N GLY A 28 16.87 -10.09 21.37
CA GLY A 28 16.91 -9.65 22.76
C GLY A 28 15.92 -10.39 23.63
N THR A 29 16.19 -10.37 24.94
CA THR A 29 15.25 -10.82 25.96
C THR A 29 14.84 -9.61 26.80
N VAL A 30 13.54 -9.41 26.95
CA VAL A 30 12.96 -8.42 27.85
C VAL A 30 11.94 -9.11 28.74
N SER A 31 12.00 -8.83 30.04
CA SER A 31 11.01 -9.29 31.01
C SER A 31 10.48 -8.10 31.79
N SER A 32 9.17 -8.05 32.01
CA SER A 32 8.52 -6.96 32.75
C SER A 32 7.32 -7.50 33.51
N THR A 33 7.14 -7.02 34.74
CA THR A 33 5.89 -7.19 35.49
C THR A 33 4.83 -6.17 35.07
N LYS A 34 5.24 -5.11 34.37
CA LYS A 34 4.36 -4.06 33.83
C LYS A 34 3.99 -4.34 32.39
N LEU A 35 2.69 -4.43 32.11
CA LEU A 35 2.11 -4.57 30.77
C LEU A 35 1.00 -3.55 30.57
N PHE A 36 1.04 -2.82 29.45
CA PHE A 36 -0.01 -1.87 29.08
C PHE A 36 -0.63 -2.20 27.73
N TYR A 37 -1.94 -2.01 27.60
CA TYR A 37 -2.66 -2.16 26.34
C TYR A 37 -2.84 -0.78 25.70
N ALA A 38 -2.40 -0.64 24.45
CA ALA A 38 -2.38 0.62 23.74
C ALA A 38 -3.25 0.61 22.47
N ASN A 39 -4.39 -0.10 22.48
CA ASN A 39 -5.33 -0.14 21.36
C ASN A 39 -4.64 -0.51 20.04
N TYR A 40 -4.79 0.30 18.98
CA TYR A 40 -4.15 0.09 17.69
C TYR A 40 -2.72 0.65 17.64
N GLY A 41 -2.13 1.08 18.75
CA GLY A 41 -0.76 1.60 18.80
C GLY A 41 -0.56 2.91 18.04
N ARG A 42 -1.65 3.66 17.75
CA ARG A 42 -1.55 4.96 17.10
C ARG A 42 -0.87 5.95 18.04
N LEU A 43 -0.25 6.99 17.49
CA LEU A 43 0.35 8.04 18.32
C LEU A 43 -0.67 8.67 19.29
N GLY A 44 -1.91 8.87 18.84
CA GLY A 44 -3.02 9.31 19.68
C GLY A 44 -3.43 8.29 20.75
N ASP A 45 -3.30 6.99 20.48
CA ASP A 45 -3.61 5.95 21.47
C ASP A 45 -2.60 5.99 22.62
N LEU A 46 -1.29 6.05 22.31
CA LEU A 46 -0.25 6.11 23.32
C LEU A 46 -0.31 7.40 24.14
N ARG A 47 -0.60 8.55 23.49
CA ARG A 47 -0.84 9.81 24.22
C ARG A 47 -2.01 9.69 25.18
N LYS A 48 -3.15 9.14 24.74
CA LYS A 48 -4.30 8.88 25.61
C LYS A 48 -3.93 7.96 26.78
N LEU A 49 -3.22 6.85 26.51
CA LEU A 49 -2.73 5.95 27.55
C LEU A 49 -1.85 6.69 28.58
N THR A 50 -0.85 7.44 28.14
CA THR A 50 0.03 8.21 29.07
C THR A 50 -0.72 9.25 29.89
N SER A 51 -1.81 9.83 29.37
CA SER A 51 -2.65 10.75 30.14
C SER A 51 -3.44 10.06 31.25
N ILE A 52 -3.67 8.75 31.13
CA ILE A 52 -4.40 7.92 32.09
C ILE A 52 -3.45 7.34 33.13
N VAL A 53 -2.34 6.71 32.68
CA VAL A 53 -1.44 5.95 33.56
C VAL A 53 -0.19 6.73 34.00
N GLY A 54 0.04 7.92 33.45
CA GLY A 54 1.27 8.69 33.64
C GLY A 54 2.38 8.27 32.67
N ASN A 55 3.17 9.23 32.20
CA ASN A 55 4.21 9.00 31.18
C ASN A 55 5.32 8.05 31.67
N GLU A 56 5.75 8.20 32.93
CA GLU A 56 6.83 7.38 33.52
C GLU A 56 6.44 5.90 33.68
N SER A 57 5.14 5.60 33.70
CA SER A 57 4.63 4.24 33.88
C SER A 57 4.99 3.31 32.73
N LEU A 58 5.16 3.84 31.52
CA LEU A 58 5.52 3.07 30.33
C LEU A 58 7.03 2.77 30.23
N GLN A 59 7.86 3.43 31.04
CA GLN A 59 9.31 3.25 30.98
C GLN A 59 9.69 1.83 31.42
N GLY A 60 10.36 1.10 30.52
CA GLY A 60 10.78 -0.27 30.77
C GLY A 60 9.64 -1.31 30.72
N SER A 61 8.40 -0.89 30.42
CA SER A 61 7.25 -1.80 30.35
C SER A 61 7.22 -2.57 29.03
N ILE A 62 6.32 -3.56 28.95
CA ILE A 62 5.91 -4.14 27.67
C ILE A 62 4.56 -3.53 27.26
N ILE A 63 4.39 -3.24 25.97
CA ILE A 63 3.13 -2.71 25.42
C ILE A 63 2.51 -3.71 24.46
N ILE A 64 1.27 -4.10 24.71
CA ILE A 64 0.46 -4.94 23.81
C ILE A 64 -0.49 -4.06 22.97
N MET A 65 -0.52 -4.31 21.67
CA MET A 65 -1.32 -3.55 20.69
C MET A 65 -1.99 -4.50 19.70
N ARG A 66 -3.20 -4.17 19.25
CA ARG A 66 -3.85 -4.91 18.17
C ARG A 66 -3.39 -4.42 16.79
N TYR A 67 -3.35 -5.34 15.83
CA TYR A 67 -3.17 -5.05 14.40
C TYR A 67 -4.34 -4.21 13.84
N GLY A 68 -4.16 -3.65 12.64
CA GLY A 68 -5.14 -2.75 11.98
C GLY A 68 -4.80 -1.26 12.11
N SER A 69 -5.54 -0.42 11.38
CA SER A 69 -5.43 1.05 11.35
C SER A 69 -4.12 1.69 10.84
N ILE A 70 -2.96 1.30 11.37
CA ILE A 70 -1.64 1.86 10.99
C ILE A 70 -0.61 0.75 10.75
N TYR A 71 0.47 1.08 10.05
CA TYR A 71 1.59 0.18 9.81
C TYR A 71 2.21 -0.36 11.09
N ARG A 72 2.48 -1.67 11.11
CA ARG A 72 3.01 -2.38 12.28
C ARG A 72 4.37 -1.86 12.74
N GLY A 73 5.23 -1.42 11.81
CA GLY A 73 6.48 -0.74 12.15
C GLY A 73 6.25 0.54 12.95
N ASN A 74 5.25 1.36 12.58
CA ASN A 74 4.88 2.55 13.35
C ASN A 74 4.44 2.20 14.78
N LYS A 75 3.67 1.12 14.97
CA LYS A 75 3.24 0.66 16.31
C LYS A 75 4.44 0.39 17.22
N VAL A 76 5.43 -0.38 16.73
CA VAL A 76 6.64 -0.72 17.49
C VAL A 76 7.49 0.52 17.75
N MET A 77 7.65 1.40 16.76
CA MET A 77 8.40 2.66 16.92
C MET A 77 7.71 3.63 17.89
N HIS A 78 6.38 3.69 17.91
CA HIS A 78 5.64 4.48 18.89
C HIS A 78 5.83 3.90 20.30
N ALA A 79 5.67 2.58 20.50
CA ALA A 79 5.90 1.97 21.81
C ALA A 79 7.32 2.27 22.33
N GLN A 80 8.33 2.14 21.47
CA GLN A 80 9.72 2.52 21.78
C GLN A 80 9.86 4.01 22.15
N TYR A 81 9.22 4.91 21.39
CA TYR A 81 9.25 6.34 21.66
C TYR A 81 8.69 6.69 23.05
N PHE A 82 7.68 5.96 23.51
CA PHE A 82 7.09 6.11 24.84
C PHE A 82 7.81 5.30 25.94
N GLY A 83 9.02 4.79 25.67
CA GLY A 83 9.89 4.19 26.69
C GLY A 83 9.66 2.70 26.95
N ALA A 84 8.82 2.03 26.17
CA ALA A 84 8.62 0.58 26.30
C ALA A 84 9.93 -0.17 26.02
N ALA A 85 10.19 -1.24 26.76
CA ALA A 85 11.32 -2.14 26.52
C ALA A 85 10.98 -3.30 25.57
N GLY A 86 9.70 -3.55 25.30
CA GLY A 86 9.24 -4.55 24.33
C GLY A 86 7.81 -4.31 23.87
N ALA A 87 7.45 -4.93 22.74
CA ALA A 87 6.10 -4.81 22.19
C ALA A 87 5.49 -6.16 21.76
N ILE A 88 4.19 -6.29 21.92
CA ILE A 88 3.41 -7.46 21.49
C ILE A 88 2.34 -6.99 20.51
N LEU A 89 2.24 -7.64 19.35
CA LEU A 89 1.16 -7.41 18.39
C LEU A 89 0.23 -8.63 18.30
N TYR A 90 -1.08 -8.42 18.26
CA TYR A 90 -2.04 -9.52 18.08
C TYR A 90 -3.20 -9.11 17.17
N ASN A 91 -3.86 -10.11 16.56
CA ASN A 91 -5.02 -9.92 15.71
C ASN A 91 -6.31 -10.01 16.55
N ASP A 92 -6.91 -8.89 16.95
CA ASP A 92 -8.14 -8.95 17.74
C ASP A 92 -9.30 -9.57 16.92
N PRO A 93 -10.10 -10.50 17.47
CA PRO A 93 -11.25 -11.06 16.77
C PRO A 93 -12.24 -9.99 16.29
N ARG A 94 -12.26 -8.81 16.92
CA ARG A 94 -13.07 -7.67 16.47
C ARG A 94 -12.80 -7.29 15.01
N ASP A 95 -11.55 -7.46 14.57
CA ASP A 95 -11.09 -7.01 13.26
C ASP A 95 -10.84 -8.19 12.30
N TYR A 96 -10.76 -9.43 12.81
CA TYR A 96 -10.35 -10.62 12.04
C TYR A 96 -11.30 -11.82 12.19
N ALA A 97 -12.27 -11.78 13.09
CA ALA A 97 -13.34 -12.77 13.25
C ALA A 97 -14.60 -12.14 13.92
N PRO A 98 -15.15 -11.03 13.39
CA PRO A 98 -16.11 -10.19 14.12
C PRO A 98 -17.45 -10.87 14.46
N PHE A 99 -17.84 -11.91 13.72
CA PHE A 99 -19.11 -12.61 13.93
C PHE A 99 -18.97 -13.94 14.66
N GLU A 100 -17.74 -14.39 14.92
CA GLU A 100 -17.49 -15.80 15.19
C GLU A 100 -16.54 -15.98 16.37
N THR A 101 -17.04 -16.59 17.44
CA THR A 101 -16.29 -16.80 18.69
C THR A 101 -16.07 -18.27 19.04
N SER A 102 -16.59 -19.20 18.21
CA SER A 102 -16.44 -20.64 18.42
C SER A 102 -15.53 -21.30 17.36
N PRO A 103 -14.85 -22.42 17.69
CA PRO A 103 -13.95 -23.11 16.76
C PRO A 103 -14.57 -23.58 15.45
N ASP A 104 -15.87 -23.89 15.42
CA ASP A 104 -16.57 -24.34 14.20
C ASP A 104 -16.93 -23.19 13.25
N GLN A 105 -16.68 -21.95 13.66
CA GLN A 105 -17.03 -20.75 12.92
C GLN A 105 -15.81 -19.97 12.39
N VAL A 106 -14.62 -20.56 12.51
CA VAL A 106 -13.36 -20.02 11.98
C VAL A 106 -12.77 -20.95 10.92
N TYR A 107 -11.64 -20.57 10.32
CA TYR A 107 -10.91 -21.44 9.40
C TYR A 107 -10.58 -22.80 10.06
N ASP A 108 -10.84 -23.95 9.42
CA ASP A 108 -11.07 -24.19 7.99
C ASP A 108 -12.54 -24.27 7.52
N LYS A 109 -13.51 -23.92 8.38
CA LYS A 109 -14.95 -23.98 8.04
C LYS A 109 -15.47 -22.67 7.46
N THR A 110 -14.85 -21.57 7.82
CA THR A 110 -15.11 -20.23 7.28
C THR A 110 -13.79 -19.58 6.85
N TRP A 111 -13.87 -18.37 6.32
CA TRP A 111 -12.70 -17.54 6.01
C TRP A 111 -12.10 -16.79 7.21
N TYR A 112 -12.74 -16.80 8.39
CA TYR A 112 -12.31 -16.02 9.55
C TYR A 112 -11.07 -16.59 10.23
N MET A 113 -10.30 -15.71 10.88
CA MET A 113 -9.05 -16.10 11.53
C MET A 113 -9.30 -17.10 12.67
N PRO A 114 -8.54 -18.22 12.75
CA PRO A 114 -8.63 -19.15 13.87
C PRO A 114 -7.81 -18.66 15.08
N PRO A 115 -8.03 -19.19 16.30
CA PRO A 115 -7.37 -18.72 17.53
C PRO A 115 -5.86 -18.76 17.55
N SER A 116 -5.27 -19.64 16.74
CA SER A 116 -3.83 -19.80 16.55
C SER A 116 -3.26 -18.93 15.42
N GLY A 117 -4.08 -18.13 14.73
CA GLY A 117 -3.65 -17.21 13.67
C GLY A 117 -2.81 -16.07 14.24
N ALA A 118 -1.62 -15.87 13.66
CA ALA A 118 -0.72 -14.77 14.00
C ALA A 118 -0.12 -14.17 12.72
N GLN A 119 -0.31 -12.86 12.54
CA GLN A 119 0.15 -12.10 11.38
C GLN A 119 1.66 -11.84 11.46
N ARG A 120 2.40 -12.23 10.41
CA ARG A 120 3.81 -11.84 10.20
C ARG A 120 3.91 -10.44 9.57
N GLY A 121 5.12 -9.89 9.52
CA GLY A 121 5.35 -8.69 8.72
C GLY A 121 6.65 -7.95 9.02
N SER A 122 7.07 -7.14 8.06
CA SER A 122 8.16 -6.19 8.26
C SER A 122 7.77 -5.06 9.22
N THR A 123 8.74 -4.61 9.99
CA THR A 123 8.66 -3.39 10.83
C THR A 123 9.53 -2.25 10.31
N LYS A 124 10.26 -2.47 9.20
CA LYS A 124 11.11 -1.45 8.57
C LYS A 124 10.24 -0.33 8.00
N ILE A 125 10.60 0.92 8.28
CA ILE A 125 9.88 2.11 7.81
C ILE A 125 10.25 2.46 6.35
N PRO A 126 11.52 2.77 6.01
CA PRO A 126 11.89 3.06 4.63
C PRO A 126 11.73 1.82 3.75
N ARG A 127 11.65 2.03 2.43
CA ARG A 127 11.58 0.95 1.44
C ARG A 127 12.97 0.70 0.82
N GLY A 128 13.12 -0.37 0.05
CA GLY A 128 14.43 -0.78 -0.47
C GLY A 128 15.30 -1.45 0.58
N ASP A 129 16.50 -1.87 0.21
CA ASP A 129 17.49 -2.48 1.10
C ASP A 129 17.87 -1.48 2.22
N PRO A 130 17.71 -1.83 3.51
CA PRO A 130 18.11 -0.95 4.60
C PRO A 130 19.60 -0.55 4.55
N LEU A 131 20.47 -1.34 3.91
CA LEU A 131 21.90 -1.06 3.87
C LEU A 131 22.31 -0.10 2.74
N THR A 132 21.47 0.10 1.72
CA THR A 132 21.76 0.93 0.55
C THR A 132 20.61 1.89 0.27
N PRO A 133 20.21 2.76 1.22
CA PRO A 133 19.12 3.68 0.96
C PRO A 133 19.43 4.56 -0.26
N ILE A 134 18.44 4.76 -1.13
CA ILE A 134 18.47 5.60 -2.35
C ILE A 134 19.47 5.18 -3.44
N TYR A 135 20.07 3.99 -3.31
CA TYR A 135 21.05 3.46 -4.26
C TYR A 135 20.94 1.94 -4.37
N PRO A 136 21.08 1.36 -5.58
CA PRO A 136 20.87 -0.07 -5.76
C PRO A 136 21.91 -0.93 -5.04
N SER A 137 21.45 -2.01 -4.39
CA SER A 137 22.24 -2.99 -3.64
C SER A 137 23.06 -3.93 -4.54
N THR A 138 23.91 -3.34 -5.38
CA THR A 138 24.87 -4.03 -6.25
C THR A 138 26.14 -4.43 -5.49
N ASP A 139 27.01 -5.22 -6.12
CA ASP A 139 28.26 -5.69 -5.50
C ASP A 139 29.23 -4.57 -5.14
N TYR A 140 29.25 -3.48 -5.93
CA TYR A 140 30.14 -2.34 -5.72
C TYR A 140 29.54 -1.28 -4.78
N MET A 141 28.26 -1.39 -4.41
CA MET A 141 27.60 -0.38 -3.60
C MET A 141 28.09 -0.38 -2.15
N TYR A 142 28.30 0.82 -1.60
CA TYR A 142 28.60 0.98 -0.19
C TYR A 142 27.39 0.57 0.66
N ARG A 143 27.63 -0.28 1.65
CA ARG A 143 26.61 -0.74 2.60
C ARG A 143 26.82 -0.06 3.94
N MET A 144 25.77 0.55 4.46
CA MET A 144 25.77 1.11 5.80
C MET A 144 26.06 0.03 6.84
N LYS A 145 26.75 0.40 7.92
CA LYS A 145 26.86 -0.47 9.10
C LYS A 145 25.52 -0.55 9.82
N GLU A 146 25.20 -1.72 10.38
CA GLU A 146 23.93 -1.95 11.08
C GLU A 146 23.68 -0.96 12.23
N GLU A 147 24.72 -0.55 12.95
CA GLU A 147 24.67 0.45 14.03
C GLU A 147 24.12 1.82 13.58
N ASN A 148 24.18 2.12 12.27
CA ASN A 148 23.71 3.37 11.69
C ASN A 148 22.26 3.30 11.18
N LEU A 149 21.61 2.13 11.25
CA LEU A 149 20.23 1.93 10.79
C LEU A 149 19.20 2.46 11.80
N LYS A 150 19.16 3.78 11.99
CA LYS A 150 18.33 4.45 13.01
C LYS A 150 16.83 4.26 12.83
N PHE A 151 16.38 3.87 11.64
CA PHE A 151 14.98 3.67 11.27
C PHE A 151 14.45 2.25 11.56
N LEU A 152 15.31 1.34 12.03
CA LEU A 152 14.88 0.02 12.51
C LEU A 152 14.49 0.08 14.00
N PRO A 153 13.50 -0.73 14.43
CA PRO A 153 13.20 -0.88 15.85
C PRO A 153 14.40 -1.35 16.67
N LYS A 154 14.50 -0.87 17.90
CA LYS A 154 15.56 -1.19 18.88
C LYS A 154 15.04 -1.98 20.08
N ILE A 155 13.75 -2.28 20.11
CA ILE A 155 13.11 -3.08 21.16
C ILE A 155 12.63 -4.42 20.56
N PRO A 156 12.78 -5.55 21.28
CA PRO A 156 12.17 -6.80 20.86
C PRO A 156 10.65 -6.66 20.69
N ALA A 157 10.13 -7.18 19.58
CA ALA A 157 8.69 -7.24 19.38
C ALA A 157 8.26 -8.55 18.70
N GLN A 158 7.12 -9.08 19.13
CA GLN A 158 6.64 -10.41 18.74
C GLN A 158 5.15 -10.34 18.36
N PRO A 159 4.74 -10.91 17.21
CA PRO A 159 3.35 -11.17 16.93
C PRO A 159 2.89 -12.45 17.63
N ILE A 160 1.70 -12.43 18.21
CA ILE A 160 1.09 -13.56 18.90
C ILE A 160 -0.31 -13.83 18.35
N SER A 161 -0.81 -15.02 18.62
CA SER A 161 -2.19 -15.37 18.30
C SER A 161 -3.17 -14.70 19.26
N TYR A 162 -4.45 -14.64 18.88
CA TYR A 162 -5.45 -14.05 19.77
C TYR A 162 -5.83 -14.96 20.94
N SER A 163 -5.59 -16.28 20.87
CA SER A 163 -5.70 -17.15 22.05
C SER A 163 -4.59 -16.87 23.06
N GLU A 164 -3.37 -16.58 22.60
CA GLU A 164 -2.26 -16.17 23.48
C GLU A 164 -2.55 -14.79 24.08
N ALA A 165 -3.08 -13.86 23.28
CA ALA A 165 -3.51 -12.56 23.77
C ALA A 165 -4.61 -12.72 24.84
N GLN A 166 -5.62 -13.56 24.61
CA GLN A 166 -6.66 -13.84 25.59
C GLN A 166 -6.08 -14.29 26.94
N LEU A 167 -5.09 -15.18 26.94
CA LEU A 167 -4.40 -15.60 28.17
C LEU A 167 -3.73 -14.40 28.86
N ILE A 168 -3.01 -13.57 28.12
CA ILE A 168 -2.33 -12.38 28.66
C ILE A 168 -3.33 -11.41 29.31
N PHE A 169 -4.46 -11.15 28.64
CA PHE A 169 -5.49 -10.23 29.12
C PHE A 169 -6.16 -10.69 30.43
N GLN A 170 -6.14 -11.98 30.77
CA GLN A 170 -6.62 -12.47 32.07
C GLN A 170 -5.76 -12.00 33.25
N TYR A 171 -4.48 -11.67 33.02
CA TYR A 171 -3.55 -11.19 34.05
C TYR A 171 -3.46 -9.67 34.10
N MET A 172 -4.01 -8.95 33.12
CA MET A 172 -3.97 -7.49 33.09
C MET A 172 -4.79 -6.88 34.23
N GLN A 173 -4.24 -5.84 34.86
CA GLN A 173 -4.86 -5.07 35.93
C GLN A 173 -5.09 -3.61 35.48
N GLY A 174 -5.52 -2.76 36.41
CA GLY A 174 -5.82 -1.35 36.15
C GLY A 174 -7.25 -1.11 35.67
N ASP A 175 -7.53 0.14 35.34
CA ASP A 175 -8.88 0.58 34.95
C ASP A 175 -9.32 -0.07 33.63
N GLU A 176 -10.61 -0.33 33.53
CA GLU A 176 -11.22 -0.83 32.30
C GLU A 176 -11.12 0.21 31.18
N VAL A 177 -10.85 -0.25 29.96
CA VAL A 177 -10.76 0.65 28.82
C VAL A 177 -12.13 1.18 28.38
N THR A 178 -12.12 2.37 27.80
CA THR A 178 -13.29 2.96 27.15
C THR A 178 -13.81 2.08 26.00
N ALA A 179 -15.10 2.19 25.67
CA ALA A 179 -15.77 1.31 24.71
C ALA A 179 -15.10 1.25 23.32
N ASP A 180 -14.54 2.37 22.85
CA ASP A 180 -13.78 2.47 21.61
C ASP A 180 -12.50 1.61 21.59
N TRP A 181 -11.90 1.35 22.76
CA TRP A 181 -10.68 0.56 22.91
C TRP A 181 -10.93 -0.94 23.12
N ARG A 182 -12.16 -1.34 23.43
CA ARG A 182 -12.50 -2.75 23.66
C ARG A 182 -12.40 -3.56 22.37
N GLY A 183 -11.90 -4.78 22.44
CA GLY A 183 -12.01 -5.77 21.37
C GLY A 183 -13.08 -6.81 21.69
N THR A 184 -12.97 -8.00 21.11
CA THR A 184 -13.92 -9.10 21.31
C THR A 184 -13.25 -10.42 21.74
N LEU A 185 -12.06 -10.35 22.35
CA LEU A 185 -11.47 -11.50 23.05
C LEU A 185 -12.47 -12.05 24.09
N SER A 186 -12.66 -13.37 24.09
CA SER A 186 -13.65 -14.02 24.95
C SER A 186 -13.20 -14.10 26.40
N ASN A 187 -14.14 -14.00 27.35
CA ASN A 187 -13.89 -14.20 28.79
C ASN A 187 -12.78 -13.33 29.40
N VAL A 188 -12.56 -12.12 28.89
CA VAL A 188 -11.59 -11.15 29.43
C VAL A 188 -12.17 -9.75 29.52
N THR A 189 -11.66 -8.95 30.45
CA THR A 189 -11.90 -7.51 30.51
C THR A 189 -10.69 -6.78 29.96
N TYR A 190 -10.90 -5.90 28.98
CA TYR A 190 -9.83 -5.05 28.47
C TYR A 190 -9.52 -3.96 29.47
N ARG A 191 -8.27 -3.91 29.95
CA ARG A 191 -7.79 -2.92 30.94
C ARG A 191 -6.60 -2.16 30.38
N TYR A 192 -6.39 -0.93 30.85
CA TYR A 192 -5.25 -0.11 30.41
C TYR A 192 -3.91 -0.72 30.80
N GLY A 193 -3.88 -1.51 31.89
CA GLY A 193 -2.68 -2.20 32.34
C GLY A 193 -1.99 -1.52 33.53
N GLY A 194 -0.80 -2.01 33.84
CA GLY A 194 -0.06 -1.73 35.07
C GLY A 194 0.75 -2.96 35.48
N GLU A 195 0.97 -3.15 36.77
CA GLU A 195 1.52 -4.41 37.30
C GLU A 195 0.56 -5.57 37.02
N LEU A 196 1.09 -6.68 36.52
CA LEU A 196 0.31 -7.89 36.25
C LEU A 196 -0.14 -8.58 37.55
N ALA A 197 -1.27 -9.27 37.48
CA ALA A 197 -1.81 -10.03 38.60
C ALA A 197 -0.86 -11.13 39.08
N TYR A 198 -1.02 -11.53 40.35
CA TYR A 198 -0.32 -12.67 40.96
C TYR A 198 1.22 -12.58 40.92
N SER A 199 1.78 -11.36 40.89
CA SER A 199 3.23 -11.12 40.74
C SER A 199 3.82 -11.80 39.49
N THR A 200 3.01 -11.87 38.42
CA THR A 200 3.42 -12.46 37.15
C THR A 200 4.30 -11.49 36.38
N SER A 201 5.24 -12.02 35.59
CA SER A 201 5.99 -11.25 34.59
C SER A 201 5.75 -11.84 33.21
N ILE A 202 5.80 -10.99 32.18
CA ILE A 202 5.81 -11.42 30.79
C ILE A 202 7.23 -11.30 30.24
N GLU A 203 7.69 -12.31 29.51
CA GLU A 203 9.03 -12.35 28.93
C GLU A 203 8.94 -12.53 27.41
N ILE A 204 9.58 -11.63 26.65
CA ILE A 204 9.73 -11.75 25.19
C ILE A 204 11.17 -12.17 24.91
N LYS A 205 11.34 -13.33 24.27
CA LYS A 205 12.64 -13.85 23.80
C LYS A 205 12.68 -13.85 22.28
N SER A 206 13.26 -12.80 21.70
CA SER A 206 13.47 -12.68 20.24
C SER A 206 14.87 -13.14 19.86
N TYR A 207 14.96 -13.97 18.82
CA TYR A 207 16.23 -14.44 18.25
C TYR A 207 16.40 -14.02 16.78
N ASN A 208 15.66 -13.00 16.34
CA ASN A 208 15.74 -12.47 14.98
C ASN A 208 17.18 -12.02 14.66
N ARG A 209 17.62 -12.25 13.43
CA ARG A 209 18.94 -11.85 12.96
C ARG A 209 18.80 -11.13 11.63
N LEU A 210 19.58 -10.06 11.46
CA LEU A 210 19.76 -9.46 10.15
C LEU A 210 20.74 -10.34 9.37
N GLU A 211 20.33 -10.76 8.19
CA GLU A 211 21.16 -11.55 7.28
C GLU A 211 21.05 -10.97 5.88
N ARG A 212 22.19 -10.78 5.21
CA ARG A 212 22.20 -10.47 3.78
C ARG A 212 21.82 -11.72 3.01
N LYS A 213 20.83 -11.59 2.13
CA LYS A 213 20.39 -12.65 1.22
C LYS A 213 20.26 -12.09 -0.19
N ASP A 214 20.53 -12.94 -1.17
CA ASP A 214 20.23 -12.62 -2.55
C ASP A 214 18.72 -12.71 -2.79
N THR A 215 18.18 -11.76 -3.53
CA THR A 215 16.79 -11.76 -4.01
C THR A 215 16.78 -11.58 -5.51
N TYR A 216 15.76 -12.12 -6.18
CA TYR A 216 15.70 -12.18 -7.64
C TYR A 216 14.41 -11.57 -8.15
N ASN A 217 14.55 -10.55 -8.99
CA ASN A 217 13.47 -10.06 -9.83
C ASN A 217 13.48 -10.81 -11.17
N VAL A 218 12.31 -11.02 -11.77
CA VAL A 218 12.18 -11.55 -13.14
C VAL A 218 11.52 -10.50 -14.01
N ILE A 219 12.22 -10.02 -15.04
CA ILE A 219 11.75 -8.95 -15.92
C ILE A 219 11.62 -9.49 -17.35
N GLY A 220 10.40 -9.50 -17.88
CA GLY A 220 10.10 -9.80 -19.28
C GLY A 220 9.73 -8.53 -20.03
N ILE A 221 10.27 -8.32 -21.23
CA ILE A 221 9.94 -7.15 -22.07
C ILE A 221 9.48 -7.61 -23.44
N MET A 222 8.29 -7.17 -23.83
CA MET A 222 7.80 -7.25 -25.21
C MET A 222 8.01 -5.88 -25.87
N LYS A 223 8.95 -5.82 -26.82
CA LYS A 223 9.34 -4.56 -27.47
C LYS A 223 8.21 -4.02 -28.35
N GLY A 224 7.90 -2.72 -28.17
CA GLY A 224 6.95 -2.00 -29.00
C GLY A 224 7.48 -1.69 -30.41
N GLU A 225 6.58 -1.53 -31.37
CA GLU A 225 6.92 -1.29 -32.78
C GLU A 225 7.12 0.19 -33.10
N ILE A 226 6.31 1.08 -32.52
CA ILE A 226 6.31 2.52 -32.84
C ILE A 226 7.07 3.33 -31.78
N GLU A 227 6.81 3.06 -30.51
CA GLU A 227 7.42 3.73 -29.35
C GLU A 227 8.11 2.70 -28.44
N PRO A 228 9.16 1.99 -28.91
CA PRO A 228 9.84 0.96 -28.14
C PRO A 228 10.47 1.49 -26.85
N ASP A 229 10.69 2.79 -26.75
CA ASP A 229 11.24 3.50 -25.60
C ASP A 229 10.16 4.01 -24.63
N ARG A 230 8.91 3.58 -24.76
CA ARG A 230 7.83 3.85 -23.81
C ARG A 230 7.37 2.55 -23.17
N TYR A 231 7.29 2.51 -21.84
CA TYR A 231 7.01 1.30 -21.07
C TYR A 231 5.66 1.37 -20.36
N VAL A 232 4.76 0.44 -20.67
CA VAL A 232 3.63 0.11 -19.78
C VAL A 232 4.06 -1.10 -18.96
N VAL A 233 4.10 -0.92 -17.64
CA VAL A 233 4.66 -1.91 -16.72
C VAL A 233 3.54 -2.61 -15.97
N PHE A 234 3.52 -3.94 -16.00
CA PHE A 234 2.73 -4.77 -15.10
C PHE A 234 3.67 -5.36 -14.04
N GLY A 235 3.31 -5.26 -12.76
CA GLY A 235 4.15 -5.74 -11.68
C GLY A 235 3.39 -6.43 -10.55
N ASN A 236 4.01 -7.47 -9.99
CA ASN A 236 3.54 -8.22 -8.83
C ASN A 236 4.77 -8.77 -8.09
N HIS A 237 4.82 -8.69 -6.77
CA HIS A 237 5.82 -9.45 -6.02
C HIS A 237 5.46 -10.92 -5.91
N ARG A 238 6.47 -11.76 -5.74
CA ARG A 238 6.36 -13.22 -5.75
C ARG A 238 6.65 -13.87 -4.40
N ASP A 239 7.42 -13.19 -3.56
CA ASP A 239 7.67 -13.66 -2.21
C ASP A 239 6.44 -13.47 -1.33
N ALA A 240 6.27 -14.38 -0.37
CA ALA A 240 5.21 -14.33 0.62
C ALA A 240 5.77 -14.78 1.98
N TRP A 241 5.13 -14.37 3.08
CA TRP A 241 5.52 -14.82 4.43
C TRP A 241 5.40 -16.33 4.66
N SER A 242 4.45 -16.99 3.99
CA SER A 242 4.18 -18.41 4.14
C SER A 242 3.75 -19.03 2.80
N LEU A 243 2.48 -19.40 2.63
CA LEU A 243 1.98 -19.94 1.36
C LEU A 243 1.47 -18.84 0.42
N GLY A 244 0.96 -17.75 0.99
CA GLY A 244 0.66 -16.51 0.27
C GLY A 244 -0.38 -16.66 -0.83
N ALA A 245 -1.39 -17.51 -0.64
CA ALA A 245 -2.35 -17.81 -1.71
C ALA A 245 -3.12 -16.57 -2.21
N VAL A 246 -3.28 -15.54 -1.38
CA VAL A 246 -3.83 -14.24 -1.77
C VAL A 246 -2.68 -13.26 -1.98
N ASP A 247 -1.92 -12.97 -0.95
CA ASP A 247 -0.72 -12.14 -0.89
C ASP A 247 0.54 -13.04 -0.97
N SER A 248 1.11 -13.27 -2.15
CA SER A 248 0.85 -12.59 -3.43
C SER A 248 0.61 -13.52 -4.61
N VAL A 249 0.44 -14.82 -4.35
CA VAL A 249 0.29 -15.83 -5.40
C VAL A 249 -0.94 -15.55 -6.28
N SER A 250 -2.02 -14.98 -5.73
CA SER A 250 -3.18 -14.56 -6.52
C SER A 250 -2.81 -13.51 -7.58
N GLY A 251 -1.91 -12.58 -7.25
CA GLY A 251 -1.35 -11.63 -8.18
C GLY A 251 -0.37 -12.26 -9.15
N THR A 252 0.48 -13.18 -8.69
CA THR A 252 1.42 -13.90 -9.56
C THR A 252 0.67 -14.66 -10.65
N VAL A 253 -0.39 -15.41 -10.33
CA VAL A 253 -1.17 -16.14 -11.33
C VAL A 253 -1.92 -15.18 -12.27
N THR A 254 -2.39 -14.03 -11.76
CA THR A 254 -3.02 -12.99 -12.58
C THR A 254 -2.04 -12.38 -13.58
N LEU A 255 -0.83 -12.02 -13.13
CA LEU A 255 0.24 -11.50 -13.99
C LEU A 255 0.64 -12.54 -15.04
N LEU A 256 0.79 -13.80 -14.66
CA LEU A 256 1.12 -14.89 -15.58
C LEU A 256 0.05 -15.08 -16.65
N GLU A 257 -1.23 -15.04 -16.29
CA GLU A 257 -2.33 -15.19 -17.25
C GLU A 257 -2.38 -14.01 -18.24
N ILE A 258 -2.26 -12.77 -17.76
CA ILE A 258 -2.17 -11.57 -18.63
C ILE A 258 -0.98 -11.72 -19.59
N THR A 259 0.19 -12.11 -19.06
CA THR A 259 1.41 -12.32 -19.86
C THR A 259 1.21 -13.41 -20.91
N GLN A 260 0.55 -14.52 -20.55
CA GLN A 260 0.28 -15.64 -21.43
C GLN A 260 -0.67 -15.24 -22.57
N VAL A 261 -1.76 -14.54 -22.27
CA VAL A 261 -2.73 -14.09 -23.26
C VAL A 261 -2.11 -13.08 -24.23
N ILE A 262 -1.42 -12.06 -23.72
CA ILE A 262 -0.73 -11.08 -24.57
C ILE A 262 0.39 -11.75 -25.38
N GLY A 263 1.11 -12.70 -24.78
CA GLY A 263 2.11 -13.51 -25.48
C GLY A 263 1.53 -14.34 -26.61
N GLN A 264 0.30 -14.86 -26.45
CA GLN A 264 -0.41 -15.56 -27.52
C GLN A 264 -0.86 -14.59 -28.61
N MET A 265 -1.45 -13.43 -28.25
CA MET A 265 -1.78 -12.37 -29.23
C MET A 265 -0.55 -11.99 -30.07
N TYR A 266 0.63 -11.86 -29.44
CA TYR A 266 1.87 -11.57 -30.14
C TYR A 266 2.26 -12.66 -31.15
N LYS A 267 2.11 -13.94 -30.79
CA LYS A 267 2.31 -15.05 -31.74
C LYS A 267 1.31 -15.02 -32.89
N ASP A 268 0.10 -14.53 -32.64
CA ASP A 268 -0.98 -14.39 -33.62
C ASP A 268 -0.87 -13.11 -34.47
N GLY A 269 0.21 -12.34 -34.30
CA GLY A 269 0.54 -11.19 -35.15
C GLY A 269 0.35 -9.82 -34.50
N PHE A 270 -0.20 -9.73 -33.28
CA PHE A 270 -0.28 -8.47 -32.54
C PHE A 270 1.13 -7.92 -32.28
N ARG A 271 1.34 -6.63 -32.54
CA ARG A 271 2.58 -5.92 -32.22
C ARG A 271 2.20 -4.68 -31.42
N PRO A 272 2.67 -4.57 -30.16
CA PRO A 272 2.27 -3.44 -29.34
C PRO A 272 2.92 -2.15 -29.85
N ARG A 273 2.21 -1.02 -29.80
CA ARG A 273 2.76 0.29 -30.14
C ARG A 273 3.89 0.67 -29.19
N ARG A 274 3.66 0.53 -27.88
CA ARG A 274 4.62 0.78 -26.79
C ARG A 274 5.18 -0.54 -26.27
N SER A 275 6.33 -0.52 -25.63
CA SER A 275 6.86 -1.73 -25.01
C SER A 275 6.06 -2.10 -23.76
N LEU A 276 5.73 -3.39 -23.62
CA LEU A 276 5.11 -3.94 -22.41
C LEU A 276 6.19 -4.59 -21.56
N MET A 277 6.22 -4.29 -20.26
CA MET A 277 7.16 -4.86 -19.30
C MET A 277 6.39 -5.63 -18.22
N PHE A 278 6.78 -6.87 -17.96
CA PHE A 278 6.17 -7.75 -16.97
C PHE A 278 7.20 -8.05 -15.88
N CYS A 279 6.90 -7.67 -14.64
CA CYS A 279 7.85 -7.71 -13.54
C CYS A 279 7.34 -8.59 -12.41
N SER A 280 8.13 -9.59 -12.05
CA SER A 280 7.90 -10.41 -10.86
C SER A 280 8.95 -10.06 -9.80
N TRP A 281 8.56 -9.25 -8.83
CA TRP A 281 9.45 -8.69 -7.80
C TRP A 281 9.75 -9.71 -6.70
N GLY A 282 10.93 -9.62 -6.09
CA GLY A 282 11.28 -10.41 -4.91
C GLY A 282 11.51 -9.53 -3.68
N ALA A 283 11.34 -10.10 -2.49
CA ALA A 283 11.54 -9.44 -1.21
C ALA A 283 10.67 -8.18 -0.98
N GLU A 284 9.43 -8.18 -1.48
CA GLU A 284 8.45 -7.12 -1.16
C GLU A 284 8.10 -7.16 0.33
N GLU A 285 7.90 -8.35 0.89
CA GLU A 285 7.40 -8.52 2.26
C GLU A 285 8.38 -8.00 3.31
N TYR A 286 9.65 -7.95 2.92
CA TYR A 286 10.77 -7.41 3.69
C TYR A 286 10.95 -5.90 3.49
N GLY A 287 9.98 -5.21 2.90
CA GLY A 287 9.92 -3.76 2.73
C GLY A 287 10.27 -3.31 1.31
N ILE A 288 9.56 -3.87 0.32
CA ILE A 288 9.53 -3.45 -1.09
C ILE A 288 10.94 -3.44 -1.68
N ILE A 289 11.74 -4.46 -1.37
CA ILE A 289 13.17 -4.45 -1.72
C ILE A 289 13.33 -4.59 -3.24
N GLY A 290 12.85 -5.68 -3.84
CA GLY A 290 13.13 -5.99 -5.24
C GLY A 290 12.74 -4.88 -6.21
N SER A 291 11.51 -4.37 -6.13
CA SER A 291 11.06 -3.29 -7.01
C SER A 291 11.80 -1.97 -6.75
N THR A 292 12.10 -1.64 -5.49
CA THR A 292 12.84 -0.42 -5.15
C THR A 292 14.28 -0.48 -5.67
N GLU A 293 15.02 -1.57 -5.43
CA GLU A 293 16.40 -1.71 -5.92
C GLU A 293 16.47 -1.65 -7.45
N TYR A 294 15.51 -2.29 -8.14
CA TYR A 294 15.43 -2.23 -9.59
C TYR A 294 15.16 -0.79 -10.08
N VAL A 295 14.25 -0.08 -9.41
CA VAL A 295 13.96 1.31 -9.77
C VAL A 295 15.15 2.21 -9.50
N GLU A 296 15.87 2.05 -8.38
CA GLU A 296 17.06 2.83 -8.06
C GLU A 296 18.18 2.61 -9.08
N GLU A 297 18.40 1.36 -9.51
CA GLU A 297 19.39 1.02 -10.54
C GLU A 297 19.08 1.68 -11.88
N TYR A 298 17.81 1.65 -12.28
CA TYR A 298 17.37 2.11 -13.60
C TYR A 298 16.61 3.44 -13.58
N VAL A 299 16.69 4.22 -12.50
CA VAL A 299 15.84 5.42 -12.29
C VAL A 299 15.91 6.42 -13.44
N LYS A 300 17.08 6.54 -14.09
CA LYS A 300 17.26 7.44 -15.23
C LYS A 300 16.50 6.97 -16.47
N VAL A 301 16.52 5.66 -16.73
CA VAL A 301 15.82 5.05 -17.87
C VAL A 301 14.33 5.01 -17.59
N LEU A 302 13.92 4.53 -16.42
CA LEU A 302 12.52 4.42 -16.03
C LEU A 302 11.87 5.80 -15.92
N GLY A 303 12.57 6.77 -15.31
CA GLY A 303 12.18 8.18 -15.25
C GLY A 303 11.89 8.77 -16.62
N ALA A 304 12.67 8.45 -17.64
CA ALA A 304 12.44 8.97 -18.99
C ALA A 304 11.36 8.22 -19.79
N ARG A 305 11.03 6.97 -19.44
CA ARG A 305 10.35 6.04 -20.36
C ARG A 305 9.08 5.38 -19.84
N VAL A 306 8.87 5.28 -18.54
CA VAL A 306 7.67 4.63 -17.98
C VAL A 306 6.44 5.51 -18.22
N VAL A 307 5.45 4.94 -18.90
CA VAL A 307 4.14 5.56 -19.10
C VAL A 307 3.28 5.39 -17.86
N SER A 308 3.14 4.16 -17.40
CA SER A 308 2.33 3.80 -16.23
C SER A 308 2.83 2.50 -15.62
N TYR A 309 2.65 2.36 -14.31
CA TYR A 309 2.86 1.11 -13.57
C TYR A 309 1.52 0.57 -13.05
N LEU A 310 1.19 -0.66 -13.44
CA LEU A 310 -0.01 -1.39 -13.08
C LEU A 310 0.35 -2.48 -12.06
N ASN A 311 0.03 -2.23 -10.79
CA ASN A 311 0.30 -3.16 -9.70
C ASN A 311 -0.77 -4.24 -9.60
N ILE A 312 -0.34 -5.48 -9.36
CA ILE A 312 -1.19 -6.69 -9.30
C ILE A 312 -0.76 -7.53 -8.09
N ASP A 313 -0.83 -6.98 -6.89
CA ASP A 313 -0.37 -7.63 -5.66
C ASP A 313 -1.34 -8.74 -5.19
N ALA A 314 -2.38 -8.38 -4.45
CA ALA A 314 -3.45 -9.26 -4.02
C ALA A 314 -4.76 -8.84 -4.71
N PRO A 315 -4.91 -9.10 -6.02
CA PRO A 315 -6.04 -8.61 -6.82
C PRO A 315 -7.38 -9.26 -6.44
N VAL A 316 -7.40 -10.32 -5.63
CA VAL A 316 -8.64 -10.97 -5.18
C VAL A 316 -8.60 -11.25 -3.68
N GLN A 317 -9.20 -10.34 -2.92
CA GLN A 317 -9.35 -10.43 -1.45
C GLN A 317 -10.80 -10.73 -1.03
N GLY A 318 -11.72 -10.72 -1.99
CA GLY A 318 -13.13 -11.06 -1.89
C GLY A 318 -13.72 -11.20 -3.29
N ASN A 319 -15.05 -11.22 -3.41
CA ASN A 319 -15.74 -11.47 -4.68
C ASN A 319 -16.92 -10.51 -4.94
N TYR A 320 -16.99 -9.37 -4.24
CA TYR A 320 -18.14 -8.47 -4.32
C TYR A 320 -18.00 -7.41 -5.42
N THR A 321 -17.04 -6.50 -5.30
CA THR A 321 -16.72 -5.54 -6.36
C THR A 321 -15.28 -5.06 -6.23
N ILE A 322 -14.80 -4.33 -7.23
CA ILE A 322 -13.43 -3.81 -7.24
C ILE A 322 -13.28 -2.59 -6.33
N HIS A 323 -12.10 -2.50 -5.74
CA HIS A 323 -11.60 -1.30 -5.08
C HIS A 323 -10.33 -0.86 -5.81
N VAL A 324 -10.25 0.44 -6.15
CA VAL A 324 -9.16 0.98 -6.99
C VAL A 324 -8.46 2.14 -6.29
N LYS A 325 -7.13 2.15 -6.39
CA LYS A 325 -6.25 3.27 -6.05
C LYS A 325 -5.45 3.64 -7.28
N ALA A 326 -5.35 4.93 -7.60
CA ALA A 326 -4.59 5.37 -8.77
C ALA A 326 -4.11 6.82 -8.68
N SER A 327 -3.14 7.17 -9.54
CA SER A 327 -2.83 8.56 -9.87
C SER A 327 -4.04 9.23 -10.54
N PRO A 328 -4.37 10.50 -10.23
CA PRO A 328 -5.57 11.17 -10.75
C PRO A 328 -5.73 11.12 -12.27
N MET A 329 -4.62 11.23 -13.02
CA MET A 329 -4.64 11.22 -14.48
C MET A 329 -5.23 9.94 -15.10
N LEU A 330 -5.24 8.82 -14.38
CA LEU A 330 -5.76 7.54 -14.87
C LEU A 330 -7.26 7.35 -14.62
N PHE A 331 -7.92 8.24 -13.88
CA PHE A 331 -9.28 7.98 -13.38
C PHE A 331 -10.27 7.71 -14.51
N ASP A 332 -10.26 8.52 -15.56
CA ASP A 332 -11.19 8.38 -16.69
C ASP A 332 -10.97 7.06 -17.41
N ILE A 333 -9.72 6.71 -17.71
CA ILE A 333 -9.43 5.48 -18.45
C ILE A 333 -9.71 4.22 -17.64
N ILE A 334 -9.53 4.27 -16.31
CA ILE A 334 -9.94 3.20 -15.40
C ILE A 334 -11.45 2.99 -15.47
N VAL A 335 -12.22 4.09 -15.43
CA VAL A 335 -13.69 4.04 -15.54
C VAL A 335 -14.11 3.47 -16.89
N GLU A 336 -13.50 3.92 -18.00
CA GLU A 336 -13.82 3.40 -19.34
C GLU A 336 -13.44 1.91 -19.49
N ALA A 337 -12.26 1.49 -19.01
CA ALA A 337 -11.86 0.10 -19.04
C ALA A 337 -12.82 -0.79 -18.22
N SER A 338 -13.38 -0.28 -17.12
CA SER A 338 -14.34 -1.03 -16.29
C SER A 338 -15.70 -1.25 -16.98
N LYS A 339 -16.04 -0.46 -18.00
CA LYS A 339 -17.24 -0.65 -18.84
C LYS A 339 -17.04 -1.72 -19.91
N MET A 340 -15.80 -2.11 -20.19
CA MET A 340 -15.47 -3.08 -21.26
C MET A 340 -15.45 -4.53 -20.77
N VAL A 341 -15.53 -4.76 -19.46
CA VAL A 341 -15.37 -6.08 -18.84
C VAL A 341 -16.61 -6.41 -18.02
N LEU A 342 -17.12 -7.64 -18.19
CA LEU A 342 -18.27 -8.15 -17.43
C LEU A 342 -17.89 -8.39 -15.97
N SER A 343 -18.80 -8.05 -15.05
CA SER A 343 -18.58 -8.25 -13.61
C SER A 343 -18.59 -9.73 -13.26
N ALA A 344 -17.73 -10.12 -12.31
CA ALA A 344 -17.73 -11.46 -11.73
C ALA A 344 -19.00 -11.72 -10.92
N TYR A 345 -19.54 -12.94 -11.00
CA TYR A 345 -20.68 -13.41 -10.20
C TYR A 345 -22.00 -12.62 -10.39
N ASP A 346 -22.10 -11.77 -11.40
CA ASP A 346 -23.29 -10.99 -11.75
C ASP A 346 -23.93 -11.48 -13.07
N PRO A 347 -25.17 -11.07 -13.38
CA PRO A 347 -25.81 -11.37 -14.67
C PRO A 347 -24.96 -10.96 -15.87
N PRO A 348 -25.05 -11.69 -17.02
CA PRO A 348 -24.11 -11.59 -18.14
C PRO A 348 -24.13 -10.25 -18.89
N ASN A 349 -25.04 -9.35 -18.55
CA ASN A 349 -25.15 -8.00 -19.12
C ASN A 349 -24.61 -6.89 -18.20
N GLN A 350 -24.09 -7.21 -17.01
CA GLN A 350 -23.54 -6.22 -16.09
C GLN A 350 -22.01 -6.16 -16.20
N THR A 351 -21.50 -4.96 -16.38
CA THR A 351 -20.06 -4.66 -16.40
C THR A 351 -19.51 -4.45 -15.00
N ILE A 352 -18.19 -4.45 -14.85
CA ILE A 352 -17.52 -4.05 -13.60
C ILE A 352 -18.01 -2.65 -13.20
N TYR A 353 -18.12 -1.72 -14.15
CA TYR A 353 -18.66 -0.38 -13.92
C TYR A 353 -20.05 -0.40 -13.26
N ASP A 354 -20.98 -1.19 -13.82
CA ASP A 354 -22.37 -1.26 -13.33
C ASP A 354 -22.46 -1.78 -11.90
N LYS A 355 -21.64 -2.78 -11.57
CA LYS A 355 -21.54 -3.32 -10.21
C LYS A 355 -20.88 -2.33 -9.27
N TRP A 356 -19.77 -1.74 -9.69
CA TRP A 356 -18.99 -0.81 -8.89
C TRP A 356 -19.81 0.42 -8.51
N MET A 357 -20.55 1.02 -9.44
CA MET A 357 -21.45 2.16 -9.20
C MET A 357 -22.49 1.90 -8.10
N LYS A 358 -22.96 0.65 -7.96
CA LYS A 358 -23.96 0.25 -6.96
C LYS A 358 -23.36 -0.11 -5.59
N SER A 359 -22.03 -0.10 -5.48
CA SER A 359 -21.37 -0.46 -4.23
C SER A 359 -21.54 0.60 -3.15
N HIS A 360 -21.55 0.17 -1.89
CA HIS A 360 -21.66 1.04 -0.71
C HIS A 360 -20.50 2.06 -0.57
N TRP A 361 -19.46 1.95 -1.39
CA TRP A 361 -18.37 2.94 -1.46
C TRP A 361 -18.74 4.17 -2.30
N ASN A 362 -19.81 4.11 -3.09
CA ASN A 362 -20.22 5.11 -4.09
C ASN A 362 -21.48 5.90 -3.70
N ASN A 363 -21.58 6.32 -2.45
CA ASN A 363 -22.82 6.92 -1.92
C ASN A 363 -23.06 8.40 -2.32
N ILE A 364 -22.14 9.07 -3.02
CA ILE A 364 -22.14 10.56 -3.14
C ILE A 364 -21.75 11.07 -4.56
N THR A 365 -21.44 10.22 -5.54
CA THR A 365 -20.85 10.66 -6.82
C THR A 365 -21.54 10.07 -8.05
N ASN A 366 -21.54 10.83 -9.16
CA ASN A 366 -21.99 10.37 -10.48
C ASN A 366 -20.96 9.45 -11.18
N GLU A 367 -19.88 9.09 -10.48
CA GLU A 367 -18.80 8.25 -10.98
C GLU A 367 -18.30 7.31 -9.86
N PRO A 368 -17.65 6.19 -10.20
CA PRO A 368 -17.12 5.29 -9.20
C PRO A 368 -15.97 5.92 -8.40
N LYS A 369 -15.92 5.62 -7.11
CA LYS A 369 -14.90 6.13 -6.18
C LYS A 369 -13.58 5.42 -6.37
N ILE A 370 -12.63 6.14 -6.97
CA ILE A 370 -11.22 5.79 -6.98
C ILE A 370 -10.53 6.54 -5.82
N ARG A 371 -9.72 5.84 -5.03
CA ARG A 371 -8.93 6.50 -3.99
C ARG A 371 -7.71 7.16 -4.61
N TYR A 372 -7.51 8.45 -4.32
CA TYR A 372 -6.29 9.17 -4.70
C TYR A 372 -5.08 8.64 -3.95
N GLY A 373 -3.96 8.67 -4.64
CA GLY A 373 -2.66 8.47 -4.03
C GLY A 373 -2.42 7.00 -3.70
N LEU A 374 -1.34 6.50 -4.26
CA LEU A 374 -0.79 5.20 -3.92
C LEU A 374 0.26 5.44 -2.84
N GLY A 375 0.03 4.84 -1.65
CA GLY A 375 0.88 5.02 -0.46
C GLY A 375 2.22 4.31 -0.60
N SER A 376 2.60 3.53 0.42
CA SER A 376 3.78 2.65 0.33
C SER A 376 3.45 1.20 0.64
N GLY A 377 2.22 0.78 0.35
CA GLY A 377 1.74 -0.54 0.74
C GLY A 377 2.05 -1.67 -0.25
N SER A 378 2.71 -1.39 -1.37
CA SER A 378 3.13 -2.39 -2.38
C SER A 378 4.11 -1.75 -3.38
N ASP A 379 4.55 -2.50 -4.38
CA ASP A 379 5.63 -2.18 -5.32
C ASP A 379 5.44 -0.90 -6.16
N TYR A 380 4.21 -0.40 -6.29
CA TYR A 380 3.95 0.92 -6.91
C TYR A 380 4.69 2.06 -6.19
N TYR A 381 5.11 1.83 -4.95
CA TYR A 381 5.85 2.81 -4.15
C TYR A 381 7.05 3.37 -4.91
N ALA A 382 7.92 2.50 -5.44
CA ALA A 382 9.16 2.92 -6.07
C ALA A 382 8.89 3.73 -7.36
N PHE A 383 7.90 3.30 -8.14
CA PHE A 383 7.47 4.00 -9.35
C PHE A 383 6.80 5.36 -9.06
N ASN A 384 6.06 5.47 -7.96
CA ASN A 384 5.51 6.73 -7.51
C ASN A 384 6.62 7.68 -6.99
N GLN A 385 7.39 7.23 -6.00
CA GLN A 385 8.27 8.09 -5.23
C GLN A 385 9.63 8.36 -5.89
N LEU A 386 10.11 7.49 -6.78
CA LEU A 386 11.44 7.66 -7.39
C LEU A 386 11.37 7.95 -8.89
N VAL A 387 10.35 7.44 -9.59
CA VAL A 387 10.15 7.65 -11.04
C VAL A 387 9.16 8.78 -11.32
N GLY A 388 8.12 8.95 -10.49
CA GLY A 388 7.04 9.91 -10.72
C GLY A 388 6.19 9.51 -11.93
N SER A 389 5.93 8.22 -12.10
CA SER A 389 4.98 7.73 -13.12
C SER A 389 3.56 7.70 -12.57
N SER A 390 2.56 7.75 -13.45
CA SER A 390 1.17 7.43 -13.08
C SER A 390 1.09 5.97 -12.66
N ASN A 391 0.42 5.67 -11.54
CA ASN A 391 0.36 4.29 -11.03
C ASN A 391 -1.09 3.86 -10.77
N PHE A 392 -1.33 2.55 -10.79
CA PHE A 392 -2.62 1.91 -10.56
C PHE A 392 -2.46 0.68 -9.65
N ASP A 393 -3.45 0.45 -8.80
CA ASP A 393 -3.62 -0.76 -7.99
C ASP A 393 -5.11 -1.05 -7.84
N ALA A 394 -5.51 -2.31 -8.01
CA ALA A 394 -6.89 -2.72 -7.81
C ALA A 394 -7.00 -4.14 -7.26
N ALA A 395 -8.05 -4.34 -6.46
CA ALA A 395 -8.40 -5.65 -5.95
C ALA A 395 -9.92 -5.81 -5.87
N TYR A 396 -10.43 -7.01 -6.14
CA TYR A 396 -11.75 -7.41 -5.69
C TYR A 396 -11.77 -7.48 -4.17
N GLN A 397 -12.75 -6.80 -3.58
CA GLN A 397 -12.97 -6.74 -2.15
C GLN A 397 -14.22 -7.53 -1.77
N PHE A 398 -14.29 -7.91 -0.49
CA PHE A 398 -15.47 -8.55 0.10
C PHE A 398 -16.56 -7.50 0.38
N ASN A 399 -17.80 -7.97 0.55
CA ASN A 399 -18.92 -7.11 0.88
C ASN A 399 -18.96 -6.84 2.40
N PRO A 400 -18.82 -5.58 2.87
CA PRO A 400 -18.88 -5.27 4.29
C PRO A 400 -20.23 -5.53 4.93
N ALA A 401 -21.31 -5.68 4.14
CA ALA A 401 -22.60 -6.12 4.68
C ALA A 401 -22.56 -7.58 5.17
N ASP A 402 -21.74 -8.42 4.54
CA ASP A 402 -21.61 -9.85 4.86
C ASP A 402 -20.51 -10.11 5.91
N HIS A 403 -19.56 -9.17 6.02
CA HIS A 403 -18.29 -9.38 6.71
C HIS A 403 -17.90 -8.27 7.69
N GLY A 404 -18.78 -7.29 7.89
CA GLY A 404 -18.51 -6.15 8.75
C GLY A 404 -17.44 -5.23 8.15
N ASN A 405 -17.12 -4.16 8.88
CA ASN A 405 -16.15 -3.17 8.44
C ASN A 405 -14.73 -3.55 8.89
N ILE A 406 -14.21 -4.68 8.39
CA ILE A 406 -12.83 -5.11 8.62
C ILE A 406 -11.88 -4.50 7.57
N ASP A 407 -10.63 -4.25 7.96
CA ASP A 407 -9.65 -3.51 7.15
C ASP A 407 -9.03 -4.35 6.00
N THR A 408 -8.99 -5.68 6.16
CA THR A 408 -8.36 -6.62 5.22
C THR A 408 -8.97 -8.02 5.38
N TYR A 409 -8.63 -8.95 4.48
CA TYR A 409 -9.09 -10.32 4.59
C TYR A 409 -8.47 -11.00 5.84
N PRO A 410 -9.24 -11.83 6.58
CA PRO A 410 -8.85 -12.28 7.92
C PRO A 410 -7.52 -13.03 8.04
N LEU A 411 -7.09 -13.77 7.02
CA LEU A 411 -5.94 -14.68 7.11
C LEU A 411 -4.62 -14.08 6.61
N TYR A 412 -4.61 -12.78 6.32
CA TYR A 412 -3.47 -12.00 5.86
C TYR A 412 -2.16 -12.30 6.64
N HIS A 413 -1.09 -12.65 5.91
CA HIS A 413 0.25 -12.96 6.44
C HIS A 413 0.31 -14.09 7.49
N THR A 414 -0.73 -14.93 7.54
CA THR A 414 -0.74 -16.12 8.40
C THR A 414 -0.34 -17.36 7.61
N SER A 415 -0.10 -18.47 8.32
CA SER A 415 0.10 -19.77 7.66
C SER A 415 -1.20 -20.40 7.15
N TYR A 416 -2.35 -19.77 7.39
CA TYR A 416 -3.67 -20.22 6.93
C TYR A 416 -4.04 -19.66 5.56
N GLU A 417 -3.18 -18.81 5.00
CA GLU A 417 -3.36 -18.21 3.70
C GLU A 417 -3.08 -19.20 2.56
N THR A 418 -4.00 -20.13 2.37
CA THR A 418 -3.84 -21.33 1.54
C THR A 418 -4.67 -21.27 0.26
N PHE A 419 -4.33 -22.11 -0.72
CA PHE A 419 -5.17 -22.26 -1.91
C PHE A 419 -6.59 -22.71 -1.54
N SER A 420 -6.74 -23.58 -0.52
CA SER A 420 -8.05 -24.00 -0.02
C SER A 420 -8.89 -22.83 0.48
N MET A 421 -8.28 -21.81 1.11
CA MET A 421 -8.99 -20.59 1.51
C MET A 421 -9.57 -19.88 0.28
N VAL A 422 -8.74 -19.69 -0.74
CA VAL A 422 -9.17 -19.03 -1.99
C VAL A 422 -10.28 -19.82 -2.67
N LYS A 423 -10.06 -21.12 -2.86
CA LYS A 423 -10.96 -22.04 -3.58
C LYS A 423 -12.30 -22.26 -2.87
N ASN A 424 -12.37 -22.19 -1.55
CA ASN A 424 -13.60 -22.51 -0.83
C ASN A 424 -14.37 -21.27 -0.39
N PHE A 425 -13.70 -20.14 -0.14
CA PHE A 425 -14.33 -18.99 0.51
C PHE A 425 -14.21 -17.67 -0.23
N ILE A 426 -13.16 -17.46 -1.04
CA ILE A 426 -12.93 -16.17 -1.69
C ILE A 426 -13.45 -16.21 -3.13
N ASP A 427 -12.93 -17.11 -3.97
CA ASP A 427 -13.25 -17.13 -5.39
C ASP A 427 -13.36 -18.58 -5.92
N PRO A 428 -14.44 -19.31 -5.56
CA PRO A 428 -14.53 -20.74 -5.84
C PRO A 428 -14.40 -21.13 -7.30
N ASP A 429 -14.92 -20.30 -8.20
CA ASP A 429 -14.87 -20.55 -9.64
C ASP A 429 -13.77 -19.77 -10.36
N PHE A 430 -12.90 -19.08 -9.61
CA PHE A 430 -11.85 -18.21 -10.14
C PHE A 430 -12.40 -17.12 -11.10
N THR A 431 -13.68 -16.77 -10.95
CA THR A 431 -14.35 -15.81 -11.82
C THR A 431 -13.88 -14.39 -11.50
N ALA A 432 -13.65 -14.06 -10.23
CA ALA A 432 -13.09 -12.77 -9.85
C ALA A 432 -11.65 -12.61 -10.36
N HIS A 433 -10.81 -13.65 -10.23
CA HIS A 433 -9.45 -13.67 -10.79
C HIS A 433 -9.45 -13.45 -12.30
N ARG A 434 -10.31 -14.17 -13.04
CA ARG A 434 -10.44 -13.97 -14.49
C ARG A 434 -10.87 -12.56 -14.83
N THR A 435 -11.91 -12.04 -14.16
CA THR A 435 -12.46 -10.72 -14.43
C THR A 435 -11.44 -9.61 -14.14
N ILE A 436 -10.71 -9.68 -13.04
CA ILE A 436 -9.68 -8.65 -12.75
C ILE A 436 -8.46 -8.77 -13.66
N ALA A 437 -8.07 -9.98 -14.08
CA ALA A 437 -7.05 -10.18 -15.10
C ALA A 437 -7.44 -9.50 -16.43
N GLN A 438 -8.70 -9.69 -16.86
CA GLN A 438 -9.24 -9.04 -18.05
C GLN A 438 -9.25 -7.52 -17.91
N PHE A 439 -9.71 -6.99 -16.78
CA PHE A 439 -9.74 -5.55 -16.52
C PHE A 439 -8.36 -4.90 -16.58
N ILE A 440 -7.38 -5.46 -15.87
CA ILE A 440 -6.01 -4.94 -15.84
C ILE A 440 -5.34 -5.11 -17.20
N GLY A 441 -5.56 -6.24 -17.87
CA GLY A 441 -5.07 -6.49 -19.23
C GLY A 441 -5.62 -5.49 -20.25
N VAL A 442 -6.93 -5.23 -20.24
CA VAL A 442 -7.58 -4.22 -21.09
C VAL A 442 -7.02 -2.84 -20.81
N LEU A 443 -6.92 -2.43 -19.53
CA LEU A 443 -6.33 -1.14 -19.17
C LEU A 443 -4.90 -0.99 -19.71
N GLY A 444 -4.07 -2.02 -19.54
CA GLY A 444 -2.69 -2.01 -20.05
C GLY A 444 -2.61 -1.99 -21.57
N LEU A 445 -3.50 -2.69 -22.28
CA LEU A 445 -3.58 -2.63 -23.75
C LEU A 445 -4.02 -1.24 -24.24
N ILE A 446 -4.96 -0.57 -23.56
CA ILE A 446 -5.37 0.78 -23.93
C ILE A 446 -4.22 1.77 -23.74
N LEU A 447 -3.50 1.69 -22.61
CA LEU A 447 -2.31 2.51 -22.35
C LEU A 447 -1.17 2.22 -23.34
N CYS A 448 -1.10 0.99 -23.85
CA CYS A 448 -0.13 0.57 -24.83
C CYS A 448 -0.43 1.10 -26.23
N GLU A 449 -1.66 0.93 -26.71
CA GLU A 449 -2.01 1.07 -28.14
C GLU A 449 -2.49 2.46 -28.54
N THR A 450 -3.02 3.24 -27.62
CA THR A 450 -3.56 4.57 -27.95
C THR A 450 -2.49 5.53 -28.46
N ASN A 451 -2.75 6.21 -29.58
CA ASN A 451 -1.82 7.20 -30.14
C ASN A 451 -1.52 8.31 -29.12
N ILE A 452 -2.57 8.95 -28.61
CA ILE A 452 -2.51 9.92 -27.52
C ILE A 452 -2.83 9.18 -26.22
N LEU A 453 -1.97 9.33 -25.21
CA LEU A 453 -2.18 8.74 -23.90
C LEU A 453 -3.51 9.23 -23.31
N PRO A 454 -4.37 8.33 -22.80
CA PRO A 454 -5.71 8.66 -22.30
C PRO A 454 -5.64 9.22 -20.88
N PHE A 455 -4.72 10.16 -20.64
CA PHE A 455 -4.53 10.83 -19.37
C PHE A 455 -5.36 12.11 -19.31
N ASN A 456 -6.01 12.35 -18.19
CA ASN A 456 -6.73 13.60 -17.96
C ASN A 456 -6.07 14.45 -16.87
N VAL A 457 -5.36 15.50 -17.29
CA VAL A 457 -4.68 16.44 -16.40
C VAL A 457 -5.64 17.25 -15.51
N MET A 458 -6.91 17.41 -15.92
CA MET A 458 -7.93 18.10 -15.10
C MET A 458 -8.25 17.34 -13.82
N ARG A 459 -8.03 16.02 -13.79
CA ARG A 459 -8.24 15.21 -12.58
C ARG A 459 -7.31 15.62 -11.44
N TYR A 460 -6.14 16.17 -11.73
CA TYR A 460 -5.27 16.76 -10.69
C TYR A 460 -5.87 18.03 -10.07
N ALA A 461 -6.45 18.91 -10.88
CA ALA A 461 -7.10 20.12 -10.37
C ALA A 461 -8.26 19.77 -9.41
N ILE A 462 -9.06 18.76 -9.78
CA ILE A 462 -10.14 18.22 -8.93
C ILE A 462 -9.56 17.63 -7.64
N ALA A 463 -8.52 16.81 -7.74
CA ALA A 463 -7.85 16.21 -6.59
C ALA A 463 -7.32 17.28 -5.64
N PHE A 464 -6.62 18.30 -6.13
CA PHE A 464 -6.08 19.38 -5.31
C PHE A 464 -7.17 20.13 -4.54
N LYS A 465 -8.29 20.47 -5.18
CA LYS A 465 -9.43 21.12 -4.50
C LYS A 465 -10.01 20.23 -3.41
N GLN A 466 -10.18 18.94 -3.67
CA GLN A 466 -10.70 18.01 -2.66
C GLN A 466 -9.73 17.80 -1.50
N LEU A 467 -8.42 17.78 -1.75
CA LEU A 467 -7.39 17.69 -0.72
C LEU A 467 -7.32 18.98 0.11
N LEU A 468 -7.36 20.14 -0.54
CA LEU A 468 -7.38 21.44 0.11
C LEU A 468 -8.58 21.57 1.05
N ASN A 469 -9.79 21.21 0.59
CA ASN A 469 -11.01 21.25 1.41
C ASN A 469 -10.91 20.40 2.69
N LYS A 470 -10.08 19.33 2.71
CA LYS A 470 -9.86 18.51 3.91
C LYS A 470 -8.99 19.21 4.95
N ILE A 471 -8.00 20.00 4.51
CA ILE A 471 -7.05 20.68 5.41
C ILE A 471 -7.49 22.10 5.77
N GLU A 472 -8.40 22.72 5.01
CA GLU A 472 -8.94 24.06 5.27
C GLU A 472 -9.87 24.16 6.49
N GLN A 473 -10.17 23.04 7.13
CA GLN A 473 -10.92 23.04 8.39
C GLN A 473 -10.11 23.59 9.58
N ASN A 474 -8.84 23.90 9.36
CA ASN A 474 -7.93 24.49 10.35
C ASN A 474 -7.89 26.01 10.20
N ASN A 475 -7.66 26.76 11.29
CA ASN A 475 -7.49 28.23 11.29
C ASN A 475 -6.15 28.67 10.67
N ILE A 476 -5.85 28.21 9.46
CA ILE A 476 -4.60 28.45 8.73
C ILE A 476 -4.96 29.13 7.40
N ASP A 477 -4.16 30.11 6.99
CA ASP A 477 -4.35 30.78 5.70
C ASP A 477 -3.77 29.94 4.55
N PHE A 478 -4.65 29.44 3.68
CA PHE A 478 -4.30 28.70 2.48
C PHE A 478 -4.45 29.52 1.19
N ALA A 479 -4.59 30.84 1.25
CA ALA A 479 -4.85 31.69 0.08
C ALA A 479 -3.83 31.49 -1.05
N ILE A 480 -2.53 31.41 -0.71
CA ILE A 480 -1.46 31.18 -1.70
C ILE A 480 -1.56 29.81 -2.39
N LEU A 481 -1.95 28.77 -1.64
CA LEU A 481 -2.15 27.42 -2.17
C LEU A 481 -3.41 27.36 -3.04
N ARG A 482 -4.51 27.98 -2.59
CA ARG A 482 -5.74 28.08 -3.38
C ARG A 482 -5.50 28.78 -4.71
N ASN A 483 -4.74 29.89 -4.72
CA ASN A 483 -4.38 30.59 -5.95
C ASN A 483 -3.54 29.72 -6.88
N ALA A 484 -2.53 29.00 -6.36
CA ALA A 484 -1.73 28.09 -7.18
C ALA A 484 -2.57 26.94 -7.80
N ILE A 485 -3.55 26.42 -7.05
CA ILE A 485 -4.47 25.38 -7.53
C ILE A 485 -5.40 25.93 -8.64
N ASN A 486 -5.91 27.15 -8.49
CA ASN A 486 -6.72 27.80 -9.52
C ASN A 486 -5.91 28.10 -10.79
N ASP A 487 -4.66 28.56 -10.63
CA ASP A 487 -3.74 28.76 -11.76
C ASP A 487 -3.48 27.44 -12.49
N PHE A 488 -3.27 26.34 -11.75
CA PHE A 488 -3.07 25.00 -12.31
C PHE A 488 -4.31 24.53 -13.08
N GLU A 489 -5.51 24.70 -12.52
CA GLU A 489 -6.76 24.35 -13.20
C GLU A 489 -6.91 25.07 -14.54
N LYS A 490 -6.62 26.38 -14.57
CA LYS A 490 -6.66 27.16 -15.81
C LYS A 490 -5.67 26.61 -16.84
N ALA A 491 -4.42 26.36 -16.44
CA ALA A 491 -3.41 25.81 -17.34
C ALA A 491 -3.75 24.41 -17.85
N ALA A 492 -4.32 23.56 -17.00
CA ALA A 492 -4.80 22.23 -17.38
C ALA A 492 -5.94 22.32 -18.41
N ASN A 493 -6.88 23.26 -18.23
CA ASN A 493 -7.97 23.49 -19.17
C ASN A 493 -7.46 24.03 -20.53
N ASP A 494 -6.50 24.96 -20.49
CA ASP A 494 -5.86 25.51 -21.68
C ASP A 494 -5.06 24.44 -22.44
N PHE A 495 -4.39 23.53 -21.72
CA PHE A 495 -3.71 22.37 -22.30
C PHE A 495 -4.69 21.43 -23.02
N VAL A 496 -5.80 21.05 -22.38
CA VAL A 496 -6.85 20.21 -23.00
C VAL A 496 -7.51 20.90 -24.19
N THR A 497 -7.67 22.23 -24.15
CA THR A 497 -8.28 22.96 -25.27
C THR A 497 -7.36 23.02 -26.48
N ARG A 498 -6.05 23.23 -26.25
CA ARG A 498 -5.03 23.29 -27.31
C ARG A 498 -4.71 21.93 -27.93
N SER A 499 -5.04 20.83 -27.27
CA SER A 499 -4.85 19.50 -27.83
C SER A 499 -5.91 19.12 -28.88
N LYS A 500 -7.05 19.81 -28.93
CA LYS A 500 -8.14 19.55 -29.88
C LYS A 500 -7.73 19.66 -31.37
N PRO A 501 -6.93 20.65 -31.79
CA PRO A 501 -6.44 20.74 -33.18
C PRO A 501 -5.20 19.88 -33.49
N LEU A 502 -4.77 18.99 -32.59
CA LEU A 502 -3.51 18.23 -32.78
C LEU A 502 -3.58 17.34 -34.04
N ASN A 503 -2.55 17.41 -34.88
CA ASN A 503 -2.49 16.58 -36.08
C ASN A 503 -2.11 15.15 -35.69
N ILE A 504 -3.10 14.27 -35.59
CA ILE A 504 -2.92 12.86 -35.21
C ILE A 504 -2.16 12.03 -36.27
N GLU A 505 -1.93 12.57 -37.46
CA GLU A 505 -1.09 11.95 -38.49
C GLU A 505 0.39 12.34 -38.33
N ASN A 506 0.71 13.37 -37.53
CA ASN A 506 2.08 13.79 -37.26
C ASN A 506 2.62 13.09 -35.99
N PRO A 507 3.51 12.08 -36.12
CA PRO A 507 4.02 11.34 -34.97
C PRO A 507 4.84 12.19 -34.01
N TYR A 508 5.48 13.28 -34.49
CA TYR A 508 6.26 14.17 -33.64
C TYR A 508 5.38 15.05 -32.74
N GLU A 509 4.24 15.51 -33.24
CA GLU A 509 3.26 16.26 -32.44
C GLU A 509 2.63 15.38 -31.38
N ILE A 510 2.20 14.16 -31.74
CA ILE A 510 1.68 13.18 -30.78
C ILE A 510 2.72 12.88 -29.70
N ARG A 511 3.98 12.66 -30.09
CA ARG A 511 5.05 12.35 -29.15
C ARG A 511 5.32 13.51 -28.20
N ALA A 512 5.43 14.73 -28.70
CA ALA A 512 5.62 15.92 -27.87
C ALA A 512 4.48 16.09 -26.86
N TYR A 513 3.24 15.89 -27.29
CA TYR A 513 2.06 15.97 -26.42
C TYR A 513 2.04 14.87 -25.35
N ASN A 514 2.30 13.62 -25.74
CA ASN A 514 2.42 12.50 -24.80
C ASN A 514 3.53 12.75 -23.79
N ASP A 515 4.66 13.32 -24.21
CA ASP A 515 5.76 13.61 -23.31
C ASP A 515 5.37 14.69 -22.28
N GLN A 516 4.59 15.71 -22.64
CA GLN A 516 4.04 16.67 -21.66
C GLN A 516 3.12 15.98 -20.64
N LEU A 517 2.28 15.05 -21.06
CA LEU A 517 1.44 14.25 -20.15
C LEU A 517 2.28 13.43 -19.17
N LEU A 518 3.37 12.81 -19.63
CA LEU A 518 4.29 12.06 -18.78
C LEU A 518 5.04 12.96 -17.80
N GLN A 519 5.48 14.15 -18.24
CA GLN A 519 6.22 15.09 -17.39
C GLN A 519 5.39 15.68 -16.26
N LEU A 520 4.06 15.72 -16.38
CA LEU A 520 3.20 16.29 -15.34
C LEU A 520 3.37 15.57 -13.98
N GLU A 521 3.27 14.25 -13.94
CA GLU A 521 3.42 13.49 -12.69
C GLU A 521 4.83 13.64 -12.10
N ARG A 522 5.86 13.65 -12.97
CA ARG A 522 7.27 13.80 -12.60
C ARG A 522 7.60 15.15 -11.99
N ALA A 523 6.87 16.18 -12.40
CA ALA A 523 7.05 17.53 -11.88
C ALA A 523 6.69 17.64 -10.39
N PHE A 524 6.03 16.64 -9.80
CA PHE A 524 5.74 16.59 -8.37
C PHE A 524 6.83 15.91 -7.53
N LEU A 525 7.97 15.50 -8.13
CA LEU A 525 9.08 14.92 -7.39
C LEU A 525 10.01 16.01 -6.82
N ASN A 526 10.08 16.10 -5.50
CA ASN A 526 11.10 16.87 -4.80
C ASN A 526 12.42 16.08 -4.72
N PRO A 527 13.50 16.51 -5.40
CA PRO A 527 14.77 15.80 -5.36
C PRO A 527 15.39 15.75 -3.95
N LEU A 528 14.96 16.62 -3.04
CA LEU A 528 15.39 16.65 -1.64
C LEU A 528 14.61 15.70 -0.72
N GLY A 529 13.56 15.03 -1.22
CA GLY A 529 12.68 14.19 -0.41
C GLY A 529 11.93 14.99 0.67
N GLN A 530 11.47 14.31 1.72
CA GLN A 530 10.82 14.93 2.89
C GLN A 530 11.81 15.15 4.03
N GLY A 531 12.81 15.98 3.76
CA GLY A 531 13.92 16.23 4.66
C GLY A 531 14.90 15.06 4.71
N LEU A 532 15.86 15.13 5.64
CA LEU A 532 16.97 14.18 5.72
C LEU A 532 16.57 12.78 6.20
N ASP A 533 15.44 12.66 6.90
CA ASP A 533 15.00 11.39 7.50
C ASP A 533 14.24 10.50 6.50
N TYR A 534 13.71 11.07 5.41
CA TYR A 534 12.93 10.37 4.38
C TYR A 534 13.33 10.83 2.95
N PRO A 535 14.58 10.59 2.54
CA PRO A 535 15.11 11.09 1.25
C PRO A 535 14.49 10.39 0.02
N ASP A 536 13.87 9.23 0.22
CA ASP A 536 13.16 8.45 -0.79
C ASP A 536 11.70 8.91 -0.99
N TYR A 537 11.14 9.73 -0.09
CA TYR A 537 9.76 10.24 -0.16
C TYR A 537 9.72 11.52 -0.99
N LYS A 538 9.71 11.40 -2.32
CA LYS A 538 9.88 12.58 -3.20
C LYS A 538 8.58 13.15 -3.72
N HIS A 539 7.51 12.37 -3.86
CA HIS A 539 6.27 12.89 -4.43
C HIS A 539 5.56 13.83 -3.45
N VAL A 540 5.45 15.12 -3.76
CA VAL A 540 4.99 16.13 -2.78
C VAL A 540 3.48 16.11 -2.50
N ILE A 541 2.69 15.61 -3.46
CA ILE A 541 1.23 15.52 -3.31
C ILE A 541 0.80 14.24 -2.60
N PHE A 542 1.30 13.08 -3.06
CA PHE A 542 0.91 11.75 -2.58
C PHE A 542 2.12 11.01 -2.04
N VAL A 543 2.26 11.01 -0.72
CA VAL A 543 3.29 10.22 -0.03
C VAL A 543 2.69 9.60 1.24
N PRO A 544 3.32 8.56 1.79
CA PRO A 544 2.93 8.07 3.11
C PRO A 544 3.05 9.15 4.20
N ALA A 545 2.09 9.20 5.11
CA ALA A 545 2.20 10.04 6.30
C ALA A 545 3.24 9.47 7.27
N LYS A 546 3.97 10.31 8.00
CA LYS A 546 4.96 9.83 9.01
C LYS A 546 4.33 8.89 10.05
N THR A 547 3.06 9.11 10.36
CA THR A 547 2.30 8.36 11.38
C THR A 547 1.62 7.09 10.86
N ASN A 548 1.52 6.91 9.53
CA ASN A 548 0.93 5.72 8.92
C ASN A 548 1.49 5.45 7.51
N GLN A 549 2.40 4.48 7.41
CA GLN A 549 3.03 4.15 6.15
C GLN A 549 2.09 3.49 5.12
N TYR A 550 0.95 2.93 5.53
CA TYR A 550 0.03 2.26 4.60
C TYR A 550 -0.78 3.22 3.72
N SER A 551 -1.10 4.42 4.22
CA SER A 551 -1.98 5.35 3.51
C SER A 551 -1.18 6.48 2.89
N ALA A 552 -1.39 6.71 1.59
CA ALA A 552 -1.12 8.03 1.04
C ALA A 552 -2.11 9.02 1.69
N SER A 553 -1.61 10.11 2.26
CA SER A 553 -2.43 11.29 2.51
C SER A 553 -2.07 12.34 1.47
N GLY A 554 -3.06 13.07 0.97
CA GLY A 554 -2.80 14.22 0.11
C GLY A 554 -2.41 15.43 0.94
N PHE A 555 -1.36 16.13 0.52
CA PHE A 555 -0.67 17.15 1.34
C PHE A 555 -0.24 16.62 2.73
N PRO A 556 0.50 15.50 2.76
CA PRO A 556 0.92 14.82 3.98
C PRO A 556 1.82 15.70 4.85
N THR A 557 2.76 16.43 4.25
CA THR A 557 3.69 17.27 5.01
C THR A 557 3.00 18.44 5.69
N ILE A 558 2.00 19.06 5.03
CA ILE A 558 1.15 20.07 5.66
C ILE A 558 0.38 19.42 6.82
N SER A 559 -0.22 18.26 6.60
CA SER A 559 -0.99 17.57 7.63
C SER A 559 -0.12 17.22 8.85
N ASP A 560 1.10 16.72 8.61
CA ASP A 560 2.08 16.40 9.66
C ASP A 560 2.55 17.68 10.39
N ALA A 561 2.80 18.78 9.68
CA ALA A 561 3.18 20.07 10.26
C ALA A 561 2.05 20.69 11.11
N ILE A 562 0.80 20.55 10.68
CA ILE A 562 -0.39 20.97 11.43
C ILE A 562 -0.47 20.19 12.75
N VAL A 563 -0.27 18.86 12.69
CA VAL A 563 -0.25 18.01 13.89
C VAL A 563 0.92 18.36 14.81
N GLY A 564 2.05 18.79 14.25
CA GLY A 564 3.21 19.28 15.01
C GLY A 564 2.98 20.63 15.69
N GLY A 565 2.05 21.46 15.18
CA GLY A 565 1.68 22.75 15.76
C GLY A 565 2.70 23.88 15.53
N ASN A 566 3.67 23.70 14.62
CA ASN A 566 4.68 24.71 14.31
C ASN A 566 4.27 25.55 13.10
N GLN A 567 3.91 26.82 13.34
CA GLN A 567 3.45 27.73 12.27
C GLN A 567 4.51 27.98 11.18
N THR A 568 5.79 28.01 11.54
CA THR A 568 6.88 28.20 10.56
C THR A 568 6.97 26.99 9.63
N GLU A 569 6.87 25.79 10.18
CA GLU A 569 6.89 24.54 9.41
C GLU A 569 5.65 24.45 8.50
N ILE A 570 4.47 24.78 9.01
CA ILE A 570 3.23 24.84 8.21
C ILE A 570 3.41 25.79 7.01
N ASN A 571 3.89 27.01 7.24
CA ASN A 571 4.09 27.99 6.17
C ASN A 571 5.14 27.53 5.15
N GLN A 572 6.21 26.88 5.60
CA GLN A 572 7.25 26.33 4.75
C GLN A 572 6.70 25.21 3.86
N GLU A 573 5.94 24.27 4.43
CA GLU A 573 5.34 23.16 3.67
C GLU A 573 4.30 23.64 2.65
N ILE A 574 3.49 24.64 3.01
CA ILE A 574 2.58 25.31 2.06
C ILE A 574 3.39 25.92 0.90
N ALA A 575 4.48 26.64 1.17
CA ALA A 575 5.30 27.26 0.14
C ALA A 575 5.96 26.23 -0.79
N ILE A 576 6.44 25.11 -0.24
CA ILE A 576 7.01 24.00 -1.02
C ILE A 576 5.96 23.42 -1.97
N ILE A 577 4.76 23.09 -1.47
CA ILE A 577 3.69 22.53 -2.31
C ILE A 577 3.26 23.53 -3.39
N VAL A 578 3.15 24.82 -3.05
CA VAL A 578 2.87 25.89 -4.04
C VAL A 578 3.93 25.92 -5.13
N TYR A 579 5.21 25.85 -4.77
CA TYR A 579 6.31 25.82 -5.73
C TYR A 579 6.18 24.65 -6.71
N PHE A 580 5.93 23.43 -6.21
CA PHE A 580 5.78 22.25 -7.07
C PHE A 580 4.50 22.26 -7.90
N ILE A 581 3.37 22.77 -7.39
CA ILE A 581 2.15 22.94 -8.20
C ILE A 581 2.40 23.94 -9.33
N ARG A 582 3.08 25.07 -9.06
CA ARG A 582 3.46 26.04 -10.10
C ARG A 582 4.49 25.48 -11.09
N GLY A 583 5.43 24.67 -10.62
CA GLY A 583 6.39 23.96 -11.48
C GLY A 583 5.70 22.98 -12.42
N ALA A 584 4.77 22.17 -11.90
CA ALA A 584 3.96 21.24 -12.67
C ALA A 584 3.04 21.95 -13.66
N LEU A 585 2.46 23.10 -13.28
CA LEU A 585 1.74 23.96 -14.21
C LEU A 585 2.59 24.34 -15.42
N SER A 586 3.87 24.68 -15.22
CA SER A 586 4.76 25.09 -16.29
C SER A 586 5.03 23.98 -17.31
N THR A 587 4.90 22.70 -16.94
CA THR A 587 5.04 21.59 -17.92
C THR A 587 3.86 21.49 -18.88
N LEU A 588 2.71 22.08 -18.52
CA LEU A 588 1.50 22.14 -19.33
C LEU A 588 1.44 23.37 -20.24
N LYS A 589 2.31 24.37 -20.02
CA LYS A 589 2.40 25.57 -20.88
C LYS A 589 2.97 25.22 -22.27
N GLU A 590 2.79 26.15 -23.20
CA GLU A 590 3.41 26.10 -24.53
C GLU A 590 4.94 26.23 -24.41
N PHE A 591 5.69 25.53 -25.27
CA PHE A 591 7.16 25.47 -25.22
C PHE A 591 7.83 26.84 -25.35
N ASP A 592 7.20 27.80 -26.02
CA ASP A 592 7.68 29.18 -26.20
C ASP A 592 7.20 30.15 -25.10
N LYS A 593 6.34 29.68 -24.18
CA LYS A 593 5.67 30.49 -23.16
C LYS A 593 5.96 30.09 -21.71
N PHE A 594 6.90 29.17 -21.46
CA PHE A 594 7.21 28.77 -20.07
C PHE A 594 8.06 29.80 -19.30
N MET A 595 8.80 30.67 -20.01
CA MET A 595 9.57 31.79 -19.41
C MET A 595 8.81 33.13 -19.38
N ALA A 596 7.56 33.15 -19.86
CA ALA A 596 6.64 34.28 -19.80
C ALA A 596 5.49 33.99 -18.82
#